data_AF-A0A413F713-F1
#
_entry.id   AF-A0A413F713-F1
#
_cell.length_a   1.000
_cell.length_b   1.000
_cell.length_c   1.000
_cell.angle_alpha   90.00
_cell.angle_beta   90.00
_cell.angle_gamma   90.00
#
_symmetry.space_group_name_H-M   'P 1'
#
loop_
_entity.id
_entity.type
_entity.pdbx_description
1 polymer ?
#
loop_
_entity_poly.entity_id
_entity_poly.type
_entity_poly.pdbx_seq_one_letter_code
_entity_poly.pdbx_strand_id
1 'polypeptide(L)'
;MANVENTTSWKQIQQGVRETERLIGHKEFNLAMVKARQTLEYMVRCMAEKACLVEGDLSDTIDQLYEGRWISRNTKDHYHNIRILGNKAVHEGDDTAYDANQAYQMLVQEVKAFADEYSSGRPAARPSGSGARGSQGRSSSGNRRPAQQQGRRPSGSGGNRRKKRKRVSPAYYVLRFLVPLLAVILLIVVIRALLPDKEDKVKETTAPVTVEAPTEPPTQEQVPEPTEPTTQAEETGGVYVITGSAVNVRKEPSKDARILAQLTKGATVDYVKRYSNEWAVINYDGQEAYVASQYLEKQVPATEGENTPATSPAAQ
;
A
#
# COMPACT_ATOMS: atom_id res chain seq x y z
N MET A 1 27.91 12.32 6.14
CA MET A 1 27.03 11.15 6.35
C MET A 1 26.17 10.83 5.12
N ALA A 2 25.68 11.84 4.37
CA ALA A 2 24.89 11.66 3.14
C ALA A 2 25.46 10.71 2.05
N ASN A 3 26.79 10.57 1.92
CA ASN A 3 27.37 9.70 0.88
C ASN A 3 27.22 8.19 1.19
N VAL A 4 27.12 7.83 2.47
CA VAL A 4 26.97 6.42 2.90
C VAL A 4 25.52 5.97 2.77
N GLU A 5 24.57 6.84 3.10
CA GLU A 5 23.13 6.60 2.90
C GLU A 5 22.81 6.48 1.41
N ASN A 6 23.33 7.39 0.58
CA ASN A 6 23.13 7.36 -0.87
C ASN A 6 23.65 6.08 -1.53
N THR A 7 24.82 5.60 -1.11
CA THR A 7 25.38 4.34 -1.63
C THR A 7 24.63 3.12 -1.12
N THR A 8 24.00 3.20 0.06
CA THR A 8 23.18 2.13 0.63
C THR A 8 21.83 2.03 -0.09
N SER A 9 21.13 3.15 -0.30
CA SER A 9 19.85 3.18 -1.03
C SER A 9 19.99 2.70 -2.47
N TRP A 10 21.05 3.13 -3.17
CA TRP A 10 21.33 2.65 -4.52
C TRP A 10 21.61 1.14 -4.57
N LYS A 11 22.37 0.60 -3.61
CA LYS A 11 22.60 -0.85 -3.51
C LYS A 11 21.30 -1.64 -3.31
N GLN A 12 20.39 -1.13 -2.49
CA GLN A 12 19.08 -1.75 -2.27
C GLN A 12 18.23 -1.78 -3.53
N ILE A 13 18.21 -0.68 -4.31
CA ILE A 13 17.51 -0.61 -5.60
C ILE A 13 18.08 -1.65 -6.57
N GLN A 14 19.41 -1.71 -6.70
CA GLN A 14 20.07 -2.71 -7.56
C GLN A 14 19.79 -4.15 -7.10
N GLN A 15 19.75 -4.38 -5.79
CA GLN A 15 19.40 -5.68 -5.23
C GLN A 15 17.95 -6.06 -5.55
N GLY A 16 17.01 -5.11 -5.43
CA GLY A 16 15.60 -5.33 -5.76
C GLY A 16 15.38 -5.75 -7.21
N VAL A 17 16.09 -5.14 -8.16
CA VAL A 17 16.03 -5.54 -9.58
C VAL A 17 16.55 -6.95 -9.81
N ARG A 18 17.74 -7.28 -9.27
CA ARG A 18 18.32 -8.63 -9.42
C ARG A 18 17.42 -9.70 -8.80
N GLU A 19 16.82 -9.40 -7.67
CA GLU A 19 15.89 -10.31 -7.01
C GLU A 19 14.63 -10.51 -7.85
N THR A 20 14.07 -9.43 -8.41
CA THR A 20 12.93 -9.52 -9.33
C THR A 20 13.24 -10.40 -10.54
N GLU A 21 14.43 -10.24 -11.13
CA GLU A 21 14.90 -11.08 -12.23
C GLU A 21 15.02 -12.56 -11.84
N ARG A 22 15.58 -12.83 -10.65
CA ARG A 22 15.71 -14.18 -10.10
C ARG A 22 14.34 -14.85 -9.94
N LEU A 23 13.36 -14.11 -9.39
CA LEU A 23 11.99 -14.58 -9.19
C LEU A 23 11.30 -14.92 -10.51
N ILE A 24 11.49 -14.09 -11.54
CA ILE A 24 11.00 -14.37 -12.90
C ILE A 24 11.62 -15.67 -13.45
N GLY A 25 12.92 -15.86 -13.26
CA GLY A 25 13.61 -17.09 -13.67
C GLY A 25 13.08 -18.35 -12.95
N HIS A 26 12.68 -18.19 -11.70
CA HIS A 26 12.08 -19.25 -10.89
C HIS A 26 10.59 -19.47 -11.17
N LYS A 27 9.98 -18.66 -12.05
CA LYS A 27 8.54 -18.65 -12.34
C LYS A 27 7.67 -18.26 -11.15
N GLU A 28 8.22 -17.52 -10.19
CA GLU A 28 7.48 -16.93 -9.08
C GLU A 28 7.00 -15.53 -9.52
N PHE A 29 6.01 -15.47 -10.41
CA PHE A 29 5.62 -14.24 -11.10
C PHE A 29 4.89 -13.25 -10.18
N ASN A 30 4.02 -13.76 -9.31
CA ASN A 30 3.36 -12.99 -8.27
C ASN A 30 4.39 -12.26 -7.40
N LEU A 31 5.33 -13.02 -6.82
CA LEU A 31 6.37 -12.47 -5.95
C LEU A 31 7.28 -11.50 -6.70
N ALA A 32 7.57 -11.75 -7.99
CA ALA A 32 8.30 -10.80 -8.82
C ALA A 32 7.58 -9.45 -8.96
N MET A 33 6.26 -9.45 -9.18
CA MET A 33 5.47 -8.20 -9.25
C MET A 33 5.43 -7.47 -7.91
N VAL A 34 5.27 -8.20 -6.80
CA VAL A 34 5.33 -7.62 -5.45
C VAL A 34 6.72 -7.00 -5.19
N LYS A 35 7.79 -7.72 -5.54
CA LYS A 35 9.17 -7.24 -5.38
C LYS A 35 9.46 -6.02 -6.25
N ALA A 36 8.91 -5.98 -7.46
CA ALA A 36 9.05 -4.84 -8.35
C ALA A 36 8.40 -3.59 -7.74
N ARG A 37 7.19 -3.71 -7.18
CA ARG A 37 6.52 -2.61 -6.46
C ARG A 37 7.32 -2.14 -5.24
N GLN A 38 7.85 -3.06 -4.43
CA GLN A 38 8.70 -2.68 -3.28
C GLN A 38 9.93 -1.89 -3.72
N THR A 39 10.59 -2.33 -4.79
CA THR A 39 11.78 -1.65 -5.33
C THR A 39 11.42 -0.24 -5.81
N LEU A 40 10.26 -0.08 -6.47
CA LEU A 40 9.73 1.21 -6.84
C LEU A 40 9.47 2.11 -5.62
N GLU A 41 8.85 1.59 -4.56
CA GLU A 41 8.58 2.34 -3.33
C GLU A 41 9.87 2.92 -2.73
N TYR A 42 10.95 2.15 -2.71
CA TYR A 42 12.27 2.66 -2.28
C TYR A 42 12.78 3.79 -3.19
N MET A 43 12.71 3.63 -4.51
CA MET A 43 13.13 4.68 -5.45
C MET A 43 12.33 5.98 -5.23
N VAL A 44 11.02 5.86 -5.09
CA VAL A 44 10.10 6.99 -4.89
C VAL A 44 10.38 7.68 -3.56
N ARG A 45 10.58 6.93 -2.46
CA ARG A 45 10.95 7.49 -1.15
C ARG A 45 12.26 8.28 -1.23
N CYS A 46 13.29 7.74 -1.89
CA CYS A 46 14.55 8.45 -2.06
C CYS A 46 14.41 9.78 -2.83
N MET A 47 13.48 9.86 -3.79
CA MET A 47 13.20 11.12 -4.49
C MET A 47 12.34 12.06 -3.66
N ALA A 48 11.36 11.54 -2.92
CA ALA A 48 10.47 12.32 -2.06
C ALA A 48 11.26 13.01 -0.93
N GLU A 49 12.21 12.31 -0.31
CA GLU A 49 13.12 12.86 0.69
C GLU A 49 13.95 14.03 0.12
N LYS A 50 14.51 13.86 -1.08
CA LYS A 50 15.27 14.93 -1.77
C LYS A 50 14.39 16.12 -2.17
N ALA A 51 13.12 15.86 -2.46
CA ALA A 51 12.14 16.87 -2.80
C ALA A 51 11.48 17.52 -1.57
N CYS A 52 11.79 17.05 -0.36
CA CYS A 52 11.15 17.43 0.90
C CYS A 52 9.61 17.34 0.83
N LEU A 53 9.08 16.31 0.17
CA LEU A 53 7.65 16.05 0.09
C LEU A 53 7.15 15.41 1.40
N VAL A 54 5.92 15.73 1.78
CA VAL A 54 5.26 15.06 2.92
C VAL A 54 4.88 13.65 2.50
N GLU A 55 5.32 12.66 3.26
CA GLU A 55 5.02 11.26 3.02
C GLU A 55 3.51 11.02 3.03
N GLY A 56 2.98 10.54 1.91
CA GLY A 56 1.59 10.12 1.75
C GLY A 56 1.52 8.70 1.21
N ASP A 57 0.39 8.32 0.63
CA ASP A 57 0.33 7.06 -0.10
C ASP A 57 1.28 7.08 -1.31
N LEU A 58 1.63 5.90 -1.84
CA LEU A 58 2.57 5.82 -2.96
C LEU A 58 2.05 6.56 -4.20
N SER A 59 0.75 6.54 -4.44
CA SER A 59 0.10 7.16 -5.61
C SER A 59 0.23 8.69 -5.58
N ASP A 60 -0.09 9.29 -4.44
CA ASP A 60 0.01 10.71 -4.15
C ASP A 60 1.45 11.17 -4.22
N THR A 61 2.38 10.37 -3.69
CA THR A 61 3.82 10.70 -3.74
C THR A 61 4.32 10.73 -5.20
N ILE A 62 3.94 9.76 -6.02
CA ILE A 62 4.24 9.75 -7.47
C ILE A 62 3.65 10.99 -8.16
N ASP A 63 2.42 11.36 -7.81
CA ASP A 63 1.74 12.50 -8.40
C ASP A 63 2.36 13.83 -8.01
N GLN A 64 2.73 13.99 -6.73
CA GLN A 64 3.47 15.15 -6.23
C GLN A 64 4.86 15.28 -6.88
N LEU A 65 5.59 14.18 -7.08
CA LEU A 65 6.87 14.19 -7.80
C LEU A 65 6.69 14.66 -9.26
N TYR A 66 5.62 14.24 -9.92
CA TYR A 66 5.31 14.68 -11.29
C TYR A 66 4.89 16.15 -11.37
N GLU A 67 4.04 16.60 -10.45
CA GLU A 67 3.61 18.00 -10.34
C GLU A 67 4.79 18.92 -10.03
N GLY A 68 5.67 18.48 -9.13
CA GLY A 68 6.92 19.14 -8.77
C GLY A 68 8.01 19.07 -9.86
N ARG A 69 7.74 18.43 -11.01
CA ARG A 69 8.68 18.26 -12.14
C ARG A 69 9.96 17.51 -11.78
N TRP A 70 9.93 16.69 -10.74
CA TRP A 70 11.02 15.78 -10.38
C TRP A 70 11.07 14.58 -11.31
N ILE A 71 9.91 14.12 -11.79
CA ILE A 71 9.81 13.01 -12.74
C ILE A 71 9.06 13.41 -14.02
N SER A 72 9.36 12.69 -15.10
CA SER A 72 8.68 12.86 -16.38
C SER A 72 7.27 12.26 -16.36
N ARG A 73 6.43 12.60 -17.36
CA ARG A 73 5.11 11.93 -17.52
C ARG A 73 5.29 10.43 -17.75
N ASN A 74 6.27 10.06 -18.57
CA ASN A 74 6.53 8.67 -18.92
C ASN A 74 6.90 7.86 -17.67
N THR A 75 7.79 8.41 -16.84
CA THR A 75 8.17 7.84 -15.54
C THR A 75 6.97 7.70 -14.60
N LYS A 76 6.12 8.73 -14.52
CA LYS A 76 4.86 8.66 -13.74
C LYS A 76 3.99 7.49 -14.21
N ASP A 77 3.79 7.34 -15.52
CA ASP A 77 2.94 6.29 -16.08
C ASP A 77 3.54 4.90 -15.79
N HIS A 78 4.86 4.73 -15.93
CA HIS A 78 5.56 3.51 -15.55
C HIS A 78 5.44 3.19 -14.05
N TYR A 79 5.57 4.18 -13.18
CA TYR A 79 5.45 4.00 -11.73
C TYR A 79 4.03 3.57 -11.34
N HIS A 80 3.01 4.21 -11.90
CA HIS A 80 1.63 3.80 -11.68
C HIS A 80 1.35 2.39 -12.20
N ASN A 81 1.89 2.04 -13.37
CA ASN A 81 1.73 0.68 -13.90
C ASN A 81 2.38 -0.39 -12.99
N ILE A 82 3.63 -0.19 -12.56
CA ILE A 82 4.31 -1.11 -11.63
C ILE A 82 3.53 -1.22 -10.32
N ARG A 83 3.04 -0.09 -9.77
CA ARG A 83 2.20 -0.06 -8.57
C ARG A 83 0.93 -0.89 -8.77
N ILE A 84 0.22 -0.70 -9.88
CA ILE A 84 -1.03 -1.42 -10.18
C ILE A 84 -0.77 -2.91 -10.31
N LEU A 85 0.25 -3.32 -11.06
CA LEU A 85 0.63 -4.72 -11.23
C LEU A 85 1.03 -5.37 -9.89
N GLY A 86 1.79 -4.66 -9.05
CA GLY A 86 2.12 -5.12 -7.71
C GLY A 86 0.90 -5.26 -6.81
N ASN A 87 -0.03 -4.30 -6.84
CA ASN A 87 -1.29 -4.40 -6.07
C ASN A 87 -2.14 -5.57 -6.54
N LYS A 88 -2.21 -5.80 -7.85
CA LYS A 88 -2.90 -6.94 -8.46
C LYS A 88 -2.31 -8.26 -7.97
N ALA A 89 -0.98 -8.36 -7.93
CA ALA A 89 -0.30 -9.53 -7.37
C ALA A 89 -0.63 -9.73 -5.87
N VAL A 90 -0.54 -8.69 -5.04
CA VAL A 90 -0.79 -8.79 -3.60
C VAL A 90 -2.25 -9.13 -3.28
N HIS A 91 -3.21 -8.45 -3.90
CA HIS A 91 -4.61 -8.49 -3.48
C HIS A 91 -5.46 -9.45 -4.32
N GLU A 92 -5.12 -9.63 -5.59
CA GLU A 92 -5.86 -10.51 -6.51
C GLU A 92 -5.14 -11.85 -6.72
N GLY A 93 -3.94 -12.03 -6.16
CA GLY A 93 -3.15 -13.24 -6.32
C GLY A 93 -2.66 -13.47 -7.75
N ASP A 94 -2.55 -12.41 -8.56
CA ASP A 94 -2.16 -12.55 -9.96
C ASP A 94 -0.73 -13.09 -10.09
N ASP A 95 -0.59 -14.17 -10.86
CA ASP A 95 0.67 -14.87 -11.13
C ASP A 95 0.96 -14.93 -12.65
N THR A 96 0.43 -13.96 -13.39
CA THR A 96 0.58 -13.92 -14.84
C THR A 96 2.01 -13.56 -15.25
N ALA A 97 2.66 -14.44 -16.02
CA ALA A 97 4.03 -14.23 -16.52
C ALA A 97 4.17 -12.96 -17.39
N TYR A 98 3.13 -12.61 -18.16
CA TYR A 98 3.11 -11.39 -18.98
C TYR A 98 3.20 -10.13 -18.09
N ASP A 99 2.35 -10.04 -17.08
CA ASP A 99 2.28 -8.90 -16.15
C ASP A 99 3.59 -8.78 -15.34
N ALA A 100 4.16 -9.90 -14.90
CA ALA A 100 5.46 -9.90 -14.21
C ALA A 100 6.62 -9.43 -15.10
N ASN A 101 6.69 -9.91 -16.35
CA ASN A 101 7.70 -9.44 -17.29
C ASN A 101 7.52 -7.96 -17.65
N GLN A 102 6.27 -7.48 -17.74
CA GLN A 102 5.97 -6.08 -17.97
C GLN A 102 6.44 -5.22 -16.80
N ALA A 103 6.11 -5.60 -15.56
CA ALA A 103 6.54 -4.91 -14.35
C ALA A 103 8.08 -4.83 -14.26
N TYR A 104 8.76 -5.94 -14.54
CA TYR A 104 10.22 -5.99 -14.55
C TYR A 104 10.85 -5.08 -15.61
N GLN A 105 10.34 -5.10 -16.84
CA GLN A 105 10.87 -4.24 -17.91
C GLN A 105 10.71 -2.76 -17.58
N MET A 106 9.56 -2.33 -17.04
CA MET A 106 9.36 -0.95 -16.61
C MET A 106 10.30 -0.59 -15.45
N LEU A 107 10.47 -1.49 -14.48
CA LEU A 107 11.38 -1.27 -13.35
C LEU A 107 12.83 -1.08 -13.83
N VAL A 108 13.33 -1.95 -14.71
CA VAL A 108 14.69 -1.86 -15.26
C VAL A 108 14.89 -0.55 -16.01
N GLN A 109 13.92 -0.11 -16.80
CA GLN A 109 13.97 1.16 -17.52
C GLN A 109 14.10 2.34 -16.55
N GLU A 110 13.27 2.37 -15.51
CA GLU A 110 13.28 3.47 -14.55
C GLU A 110 14.50 3.44 -13.64
N VAL A 111 15.02 2.28 -13.25
CA VAL A 111 16.26 2.17 -12.47
C VAL A 111 17.45 2.68 -13.27
N LYS A 112 17.48 2.43 -14.59
CA LYS A 112 18.50 2.99 -15.48
C LYS A 112 18.40 4.52 -15.52
N ALA A 113 17.21 5.07 -15.73
CA ALA A 113 16.99 6.52 -15.75
C ALA A 113 17.34 7.17 -14.40
N PHE A 114 16.97 6.51 -13.31
CA PHE A 114 17.28 6.94 -11.95
C PHE A 114 18.78 6.96 -11.68
N ALA A 115 19.55 5.99 -12.17
CA ALA A 115 21.01 5.94 -11.99
C ALA A 115 21.71 7.19 -12.51
N ASP A 116 21.27 7.71 -13.66
CA ASP A 116 21.83 8.89 -14.31
C ASP A 116 21.57 10.16 -13.49
N GLU A 117 20.37 10.29 -12.92
CA GLU A 117 19.99 11.42 -12.06
C GLU A 117 20.61 11.31 -10.65
N TYR A 118 20.74 10.09 -10.11
CA TYR A 118 21.28 9.85 -8.78
C TYR A 118 22.81 10.01 -8.74
N SER A 119 23.52 9.61 -9.80
CA SER A 119 24.99 9.69 -9.88
C SER A 119 25.49 11.09 -10.24
N SER A 120 24.68 11.89 -10.93
CA SER A 120 25.11 13.22 -11.38
C SER A 120 25.06 14.29 -10.29
N GLY A 121 24.47 13.99 -9.12
CA GLY A 121 24.35 14.93 -7.99
C GLY A 121 23.65 16.24 -8.35
N ARG A 122 23.01 16.28 -9.52
CA ARG A 122 22.43 17.49 -10.12
C ARG A 122 20.92 17.42 -9.88
N PRO A 123 20.30 18.46 -9.31
CA PRO A 123 18.85 18.50 -9.21
C PRO A 123 18.27 18.25 -10.61
N ALA A 124 17.28 17.36 -10.70
CA ALA A 124 16.60 16.98 -11.94
C ALA A 124 16.44 18.22 -12.82
N ALA A 125 16.99 18.15 -14.03
CA ALA A 125 17.05 19.30 -14.92
C ALA A 125 15.65 19.85 -15.07
N ARG A 126 15.40 21.03 -14.47
CA ARG A 126 14.20 21.82 -14.74
C ARG A 126 14.07 21.84 -16.25
N PRO A 127 13.01 21.27 -16.85
CA PRO A 127 12.80 21.44 -18.27
C PRO A 127 12.58 22.94 -18.42
N SER A 128 13.60 23.64 -18.91
CA SER A 128 13.47 25.04 -19.29
C SER A 128 12.37 25.02 -20.32
N GLY A 129 11.20 25.54 -19.93
CA GLY A 129 10.19 25.90 -20.91
C GLY A 129 10.94 26.70 -21.96
N SER A 130 10.90 26.22 -23.20
CA SER A 130 11.47 26.88 -24.35
C SER A 130 10.79 28.24 -24.49
N GLY A 131 11.27 29.21 -23.72
CA GLY A 131 11.04 30.62 -23.91
C GLY A 131 11.83 30.97 -25.15
N ALA A 132 11.12 31.02 -26.28
CA ALA A 132 11.60 31.61 -27.50
C ALA A 132 11.97 33.08 -27.21
N ARG A 133 13.22 33.30 -26.79
CA ARG A 133 13.86 34.61 -26.80
C ARG A 133 14.45 34.79 -28.18
N GLY A 134 13.75 35.59 -28.98
CA GLY A 134 14.30 36.08 -30.24
C GLY A 134 15.63 36.77 -29.98
N SER A 135 16.64 36.38 -30.75
CA SER A 135 17.87 37.13 -30.90
C SER A 135 18.16 37.21 -32.39
N GLN A 136 18.02 38.43 -32.90
CA GLN A 136 18.43 38.84 -34.23
C GLN A 136 19.94 38.69 -34.40
N GLY A 137 20.32 38.20 -35.58
CA GLY A 137 21.53 38.58 -36.31
C GLY A 137 22.84 37.94 -35.84
N ARG A 138 23.49 37.18 -36.73
CA ARG A 138 24.57 37.74 -37.58
C ARG A 138 25.02 36.73 -38.64
N SER A 139 25.28 37.28 -39.81
CA SER A 139 25.82 36.71 -41.04
C SER A 139 27.22 36.11 -40.92
N SER A 140 27.49 35.03 -41.69
CA SER A 140 28.79 34.69 -42.30
C SER A 140 28.60 33.47 -43.23
N SER A 141 28.52 33.68 -44.55
CA SER A 141 29.57 33.34 -45.53
C SER A 141 29.97 31.85 -45.57
N GLY A 142 29.63 31.16 -46.66
CA GLY A 142 30.02 29.77 -46.88
C GLY A 142 29.47 29.18 -48.19
N ASN A 143 30.23 29.38 -49.25
CA ASN A 143 29.96 29.06 -50.66
C ASN A 143 29.82 27.54 -50.96
N ARG A 144 28.85 27.11 -51.79
CA ARG A 144 29.01 26.23 -53.01
C ARG A 144 27.75 25.39 -53.42
N ARG A 145 27.25 25.74 -54.61
CA ARG A 145 26.71 24.94 -55.75
C ARG A 145 25.36 24.16 -55.67
N PRO A 146 24.64 24.02 -56.82
CA PRO A 146 23.22 23.64 -56.86
C PRO A 146 22.90 22.27 -57.51
N ALA A 147 21.71 21.77 -57.13
CA ALA A 147 20.67 21.08 -57.93
C ALA A 147 20.96 19.78 -58.72
N GLN A 148 20.38 18.67 -58.25
CA GLN A 148 19.49 17.71 -58.95
C GLN A 148 19.20 16.59 -57.92
N GLN A 149 17.99 16.08 -57.67
CA GLN A 149 17.03 15.54 -58.62
C GLN A 149 15.68 15.32 -57.92
N GLN A 150 14.64 15.24 -58.75
CA GLN A 150 13.22 15.26 -58.45
C GLN A 150 12.71 13.97 -57.77
N GLY A 151 11.72 14.14 -56.89
CA GLY A 151 10.86 13.08 -56.38
C GLY A 151 9.59 13.67 -55.77
N ARG A 152 8.55 13.87 -56.58
CA ARG A 152 7.20 14.30 -56.17
C ARG A 152 6.48 13.14 -55.47
N ARG A 153 5.78 13.39 -54.34
CA ARG A 153 4.34 13.10 -54.08
C ARG A 153 3.93 13.26 -52.59
N PRO A 154 2.63 13.37 -52.24
CA PRO A 154 2.11 14.55 -51.55
C PRO A 154 1.57 14.32 -50.11
N SER A 155 1.28 15.47 -49.48
CA SER A 155 0.33 15.74 -48.39
C SER A 155 -0.48 14.58 -47.78
N GLY A 156 -0.15 14.27 -46.53
CA GLY A 156 -1.09 13.72 -45.55
C GLY A 156 -1.12 14.66 -44.34
N SER A 157 -2.07 15.61 -44.34
CA SER A 157 -2.35 16.51 -43.21
C SER A 157 -2.97 15.70 -42.07
N GLY A 158 -2.12 15.05 -41.28
CA GLY A 158 -2.48 14.44 -40.00
C GLY A 158 -2.60 15.53 -38.95
N GLY A 159 -3.77 16.17 -38.89
CA GLY A 159 -4.10 17.18 -37.90
C GLY A 159 -3.84 16.67 -36.47
N ASN A 160 -2.77 17.16 -35.86
CA ASN A 160 -2.40 16.88 -34.49
C ASN A 160 -3.45 17.53 -33.56
N ARG A 161 -4.55 16.82 -33.29
CA ARG A 161 -5.57 17.24 -32.33
C ARG A 161 -4.95 17.20 -30.94
N ARG A 162 -4.27 18.29 -30.56
CA ARG A 162 -3.95 18.63 -29.18
C ARG A 162 -5.25 18.60 -28.38
N LYS A 163 -5.51 17.50 -27.67
CA LYS A 163 -6.56 17.44 -26.65
C LYS A 163 -6.28 18.56 -25.66
N LYS A 164 -7.05 19.65 -25.74
CA LYS A 164 -7.07 20.72 -24.73
C LYS A 164 -7.48 20.07 -23.42
N ARG A 165 -6.49 19.84 -22.54
CA ARG A 165 -6.73 19.45 -21.15
C ARG A 165 -7.60 20.54 -20.52
N LYS A 166 -8.82 20.18 -20.11
CA LYS A 166 -9.67 21.06 -19.29
C LYS A 166 -8.84 21.41 -18.05
N ARG A 167 -8.53 22.69 -17.89
CA ARG A 167 -7.93 23.22 -16.66
C ARG A 167 -9.00 23.11 -15.60
N VAL A 168 -8.81 22.24 -14.61
CA VAL A 168 -9.70 22.20 -13.44
C VAL A 168 -9.50 23.53 -12.73
N SER A 169 -10.60 24.23 -12.46
CA SER A 169 -10.58 25.58 -11.93
C SER A 169 -9.88 25.64 -10.56
N PRO A 170 -9.07 26.68 -10.28
CA PRO A 170 -8.41 26.87 -8.97
C PRO A 170 -9.38 26.83 -7.78
N ALA A 171 -10.66 27.12 -8.02
CA ALA A 171 -11.75 27.00 -7.07
C ALA A 171 -11.91 25.58 -6.47
N TYR A 172 -11.51 24.53 -7.18
CA TYR A 172 -11.57 23.15 -6.66
C TYR A 172 -10.63 22.95 -5.47
N TYR A 173 -9.44 23.57 -5.50
CA TYR A 173 -8.50 23.51 -4.39
C TYR A 173 -8.99 24.32 -3.19
N VAL A 174 -9.58 25.49 -3.42
CA VAL A 174 -10.20 26.29 -2.34
C VAL A 174 -11.39 25.54 -1.72
N LEU A 175 -12.26 24.95 -2.55
CA LEU A 175 -13.41 24.17 -2.10
C LEU A 175 -12.99 22.94 -1.29
N ARG A 176 -11.88 22.27 -1.65
CA ARG A 176 -11.34 21.12 -0.93
C ARG A 176 -10.85 21.46 0.48
N PHE A 177 -10.39 22.68 0.75
CA PHE A 177 -10.06 23.14 2.11
C PHE A 177 -11.26 23.73 2.85
N LEU A 178 -12.22 24.32 2.12
CA LEU A 178 -13.38 25.00 2.69
C LEU A 178 -14.45 24.02 3.19
N VAL A 179 -14.66 22.90 2.50
CA VAL A 179 -15.60 21.84 2.91
C VAL A 179 -15.23 21.19 4.27
N PRO A 180 -13.99 20.72 4.50
CA PRO A 180 -13.63 20.17 5.82
C PRO A 180 -13.62 21.24 6.91
N LEU A 181 -13.26 22.49 6.60
CA LEU A 181 -13.31 23.58 7.58
C LEU A 181 -14.74 23.92 8.01
N LEU A 182 -15.70 23.97 7.07
CA LEU A 182 -17.11 24.15 7.39
C LEU A 182 -17.69 22.95 8.15
N ALA A 183 -17.27 21.72 7.83
CA ALA A 183 -17.69 20.53 8.55
C ALA A 183 -17.22 20.54 10.01
N VAL A 184 -15.98 20.97 10.28
CA VAL A 184 -15.46 21.11 11.65
C VAL A 184 -16.20 22.19 12.42
N ILE A 185 -16.51 23.34 11.81
CA ILE A 185 -17.30 24.40 12.45
C ILE A 185 -18.70 23.91 12.79
N LEU A 186 -19.36 23.20 11.85
CA LEU A 186 -20.69 22.63 12.07
C LEU A 186 -20.66 21.55 13.17
N LEU A 187 -19.63 20.71 13.21
CA LEU A 187 -19.42 19.72 14.26
C LEU A 187 -19.29 20.38 15.64
N ILE A 188 -18.51 21.48 15.74
CA ILE A 188 -18.35 22.23 17.00
C ILE A 188 -19.70 22.83 17.46
N VAL A 189 -20.49 23.35 16.53
CA VAL A 189 -21.83 23.90 16.83
C VAL A 189 -22.78 22.78 17.28
N VAL A 190 -22.75 21.62 16.64
CA VAL A 190 -23.57 20.45 17.00
C VAL A 190 -23.15 19.89 18.37
N ILE A 191 -21.85 19.79 18.67
CA ILE A 191 -21.36 19.37 19.98
C ILE A 191 -21.81 20.34 21.08
N ARG A 192 -21.73 21.66 20.84
CA ARG A 192 -22.22 22.69 21.77
C ARG A 192 -23.75 22.68 21.93
N ALA A 193 -24.50 22.26 20.92
CA ALA A 193 -25.96 22.16 20.98
C ALA A 193 -26.46 20.85 21.62
N LEU A 194 -25.67 19.78 21.53
CA LEU A 194 -26.03 18.45 22.04
C LEU A 194 -25.47 18.13 23.43
N LEU A 195 -24.47 18.86 23.92
CA LEU A 195 -24.01 18.77 25.31
C LEU A 195 -24.29 20.08 26.05
N PRO A 196 -25.50 20.26 26.62
CA PRO A 196 -25.73 21.30 27.61
C PRO A 196 -24.95 20.93 28.88
N ASP A 197 -24.03 21.80 29.26
CA ASP A 197 -23.22 21.69 30.47
C ASP A 197 -24.11 21.63 31.71
N LYS A 198 -24.04 20.53 32.46
CA LYS A 198 -24.69 20.38 33.77
C LYS A 198 -23.75 19.63 34.70
N GLU A 199 -23.21 20.35 35.67
CA GLU A 199 -22.61 19.78 36.86
C GLU A 199 -23.69 19.33 37.87
N ASP A 200 -23.25 18.46 38.79
CA ASP A 200 -23.83 18.04 40.10
C ASP A 200 -24.55 16.67 40.27
N LYS A 201 -23.83 15.81 41.04
CA LYS A 201 -24.25 14.95 42.19
C LYS A 201 -25.01 13.60 42.05
N VAL A 202 -24.29 12.54 42.49
CA VAL A 202 -24.60 11.37 43.38
C VAL A 202 -25.95 10.60 43.25
N LYS A 203 -25.88 9.27 43.00
CA LYS A 203 -26.28 8.14 43.90
C LYS A 203 -26.56 6.81 43.15
N GLU A 204 -26.42 5.73 43.92
CA GLU A 204 -26.43 4.28 43.66
C GLU A 204 -27.68 3.66 42.98
N THR A 205 -27.55 2.36 42.67
CA THR A 205 -28.56 1.27 42.61
C THR A 205 -28.87 0.74 41.20
N THR A 206 -28.40 -0.46 40.80
CA THR A 206 -28.91 -1.85 41.00
C THR A 206 -29.74 -2.35 39.80
N ALA A 207 -29.19 -3.38 39.11
CA ALA A 207 -29.66 -4.40 38.13
C ALA A 207 -31.17 -4.62 37.79
N PRO A 208 -31.57 -5.49 36.82
CA PRO A 208 -30.91 -6.04 35.62
C PRO A 208 -31.76 -5.99 34.30
N VAL A 209 -31.08 -6.34 33.21
CA VAL A 209 -31.47 -6.86 31.88
C VAL A 209 -32.95 -7.24 31.63
N THR A 210 -33.51 -6.72 30.53
CA THR A 210 -34.62 -7.33 29.78
C THR A 210 -34.19 -7.52 28.33
N VAL A 211 -34.53 -8.70 27.81
CA VAL A 211 -34.23 -9.30 26.51
C VAL A 211 -35.10 -8.70 25.41
N GLU A 212 -34.52 -8.35 24.26
CA GLU A 212 -35.14 -8.56 22.94
C GLU A 212 -34.11 -8.44 21.80
N ALA A 213 -34.04 -9.50 20.99
CA ALA A 213 -33.59 -9.56 19.60
C ALA A 213 -34.79 -10.15 18.79
N PRO A 214 -34.86 -10.15 17.44
CA PRO A 214 -33.81 -9.83 16.45
C PRO A 214 -34.30 -8.95 15.27
N THR A 215 -33.38 -8.54 14.38
CA THR A 215 -33.50 -8.54 12.89
C THR A 215 -32.42 -7.61 12.27
N GLU A 216 -31.49 -8.22 11.53
CA GLU A 216 -30.46 -7.67 10.62
C GLU A 216 -31.04 -6.89 9.40
N PRO A 217 -30.26 -6.34 8.44
CA PRO A 217 -28.86 -5.84 8.44
C PRO A 217 -28.71 -4.42 7.81
N PRO A 218 -27.53 -3.77 7.95
CA PRO A 218 -27.15 -2.55 7.23
C PRO A 218 -26.40 -2.85 5.92
N THR A 219 -26.60 -2.02 4.89
CA THR A 219 -25.80 -2.02 3.64
C THR A 219 -24.94 -0.76 3.57
N GLN A 220 -23.63 -0.99 3.68
CA GLN A 220 -22.47 -0.33 3.05
C GLN A 220 -22.11 1.12 3.42
N GLU A 221 -20.91 1.29 3.98
CA GLU A 221 -19.82 1.98 3.28
C GLU A 221 -18.43 1.51 3.75
N GLN A 222 -17.47 1.64 2.83
CA GLN A 222 -16.15 1.00 2.75
C GLN A 222 -15.06 1.67 3.63
N VAL A 223 -14.08 0.86 4.07
CA VAL A 223 -12.59 1.01 3.96
C VAL A 223 -12.01 2.38 4.39
N PRO A 224 -11.01 2.45 5.31
CA PRO A 224 -9.67 1.94 4.99
C PRO A 224 -8.80 1.40 6.12
N GLU A 225 -7.96 0.44 5.74
CA GLU A 225 -6.70 0.12 6.40
C GLU A 225 -5.57 0.23 5.38
N PRO A 226 -4.39 0.69 5.81
CA PRO A 226 -3.16 0.09 5.30
C PRO A 226 -2.20 -0.19 6.46
N THR A 227 -1.70 -1.44 6.60
CA THR A 227 -0.28 -1.79 6.80
C THR A 227 -0.10 -3.31 6.81
N GLU A 228 0.68 -3.83 5.85
CA GLU A 228 1.21 -5.20 5.74
C GLU A 228 2.75 -5.10 5.62
N PRO A 229 3.60 -6.17 5.65
CA PRO A 229 3.29 -7.61 5.72
C PRO A 229 4.30 -8.47 6.55
N THR A 230 4.06 -9.77 6.66
CA THR A 230 5.08 -10.82 6.38
C THR A 230 4.43 -12.22 6.27
N THR A 231 4.95 -12.96 5.30
CA THR A 231 4.63 -14.30 4.82
C THR A 231 4.82 -15.42 5.85
N GLN A 232 3.79 -16.26 6.01
CA GLN A 232 3.93 -17.66 6.45
C GLN A 232 2.69 -18.43 5.94
N ALA A 233 2.91 -19.64 5.47
CA ALA A 233 1.94 -20.60 4.92
C ALA A 233 0.46 -20.30 5.21
N GLU A 234 -0.35 -20.21 4.15
CA GLU A 234 -1.81 -20.26 4.24
C GLU A 234 -2.24 -21.60 4.85
N GLU A 235 -2.26 -21.66 6.18
CA GLU A 235 -3.09 -22.61 6.90
C GLU A 235 -4.51 -22.05 6.86
N THR A 236 -5.30 -22.43 5.85
CA THR A 236 -6.70 -22.04 5.80
C THR A 236 -7.51 -22.99 6.68
N GLY A 237 -8.13 -22.44 7.72
CA GLY A 237 -9.11 -23.12 8.55
C GLY A 237 -8.55 -24.19 9.49
N GLY A 238 -8.84 -24.03 10.78
CA GLY A 238 -8.59 -25.08 11.77
C GLY A 238 -8.96 -24.65 13.17
N VAL A 239 -9.05 -25.63 14.07
CA VAL A 239 -9.23 -25.42 15.50
C VAL A 239 -7.86 -25.19 16.11
N TYR A 240 -7.64 -24.03 16.73
CA TYR A 240 -6.37 -23.64 17.35
C TYR A 240 -6.57 -23.48 18.86
N VAL A 241 -5.52 -23.77 19.63
CA VAL A 241 -5.51 -23.62 21.09
C VAL A 241 -4.64 -22.44 21.47
N ILE A 242 -5.09 -21.70 22.47
CA ILE A 242 -4.36 -20.58 23.03
C ILE A 242 -3.31 -21.06 24.02
N THR A 243 -2.05 -20.69 23.79
CA THR A 243 -0.91 -21.12 24.61
C THR A 243 -0.53 -20.10 25.70
N GLY A 244 -0.92 -18.84 25.53
CA GLY A 244 -0.66 -17.76 26.48
C GLY A 244 -1.58 -17.79 27.70
N SER A 245 -1.06 -17.38 28.87
CA SER A 245 -1.82 -17.41 30.13
C SER A 245 -3.09 -16.55 30.11
N ALA A 246 -3.02 -15.39 29.43
CA ALA A 246 -4.15 -14.51 29.20
C ALA A 246 -3.91 -13.72 27.90
N VAL A 247 -4.69 -14.02 26.87
CA VAL A 247 -4.52 -13.46 25.53
C VAL A 247 -5.74 -12.61 25.19
N ASN A 248 -5.50 -11.36 24.82
CA ASN A 248 -6.57 -10.42 24.50
C ASN A 248 -7.06 -10.64 23.07
N VAL A 249 -8.35 -10.90 22.93
CA VAL A 249 -9.08 -10.90 21.67
C VAL A 249 -9.57 -9.50 21.41
N ARG A 250 -9.20 -8.92 20.27
CA ARG A 250 -9.43 -7.51 19.95
C ARG A 250 -10.26 -7.35 18.70
N LYS A 251 -10.92 -6.20 18.59
CA LYS A 251 -11.75 -5.87 17.43
C LYS A 251 -10.92 -5.51 16.18
N GLU A 252 -9.70 -5.04 16.36
CA GLU A 252 -8.80 -4.60 15.29
C GLU A 252 -7.37 -5.12 15.55
N PRO A 253 -6.50 -5.23 14.52
CA PRO A 253 -5.12 -5.70 14.62
C PRO A 253 -4.19 -4.64 15.22
N SER A 254 -4.55 -4.08 16.38
CA SER A 254 -3.78 -3.04 17.07
C SER A 254 -3.70 -3.28 18.58
N LYS A 255 -2.58 -2.88 19.19
CA LYS A 255 -2.36 -2.97 20.65
C LYS A 255 -3.25 -2.00 21.44
N ASP A 256 -3.75 -0.96 20.78
CA ASP A 256 -4.63 0.07 21.36
C ASP A 256 -6.12 -0.22 21.07
N ALA A 257 -6.42 -1.25 20.28
CA ALA A 257 -7.79 -1.60 19.93
C ALA A 257 -8.61 -2.10 21.13
N ARG A 258 -9.93 -1.89 21.06
CA ARG A 258 -10.88 -2.39 22.06
C ARG A 258 -10.75 -3.91 22.21
N ILE A 259 -10.59 -4.35 23.45
CA ILE A 259 -10.59 -5.76 23.84
C ILE A 259 -12.03 -6.24 23.87
N LEU A 260 -12.34 -7.29 23.11
CA LEU A 260 -13.65 -7.96 23.08
C LEU A 260 -13.73 -9.01 24.19
N ALA A 261 -12.65 -9.78 24.35
CA ALA A 261 -12.55 -10.83 25.36
C ALA A 261 -11.08 -11.08 25.74
N GLN A 262 -10.88 -11.79 26.83
CA GLN A 262 -9.58 -12.30 27.25
C GLN A 262 -9.68 -13.81 27.40
N LEU A 263 -8.88 -14.53 26.61
CA LEU A 263 -8.88 -15.98 26.59
C LEU A 263 -7.68 -16.52 27.36
N THR A 264 -7.93 -17.54 28.17
CA THR A 264 -6.90 -18.19 28.98
C THR A 264 -6.23 -19.32 28.21
N LYS A 265 -5.07 -19.76 28.71
CA LYS A 265 -4.37 -20.93 28.18
C LYS A 265 -5.30 -22.14 28.10
N GLY A 266 -5.27 -22.84 26.96
CA GLY A 266 -6.11 -24.00 26.68
C GLY A 266 -7.45 -23.68 26.04
N ALA A 267 -7.81 -22.39 25.89
CA ALA A 267 -9.02 -22.01 25.17
C ALA A 267 -8.90 -22.32 23.68
N THR A 268 -9.94 -22.94 23.14
CA THR A 268 -10.04 -23.32 21.73
C THR A 268 -10.70 -22.19 20.92
N VAL A 269 -10.12 -21.85 19.77
CA VAL A 269 -10.61 -20.82 18.86
C VAL A 269 -10.56 -21.30 17.42
N ASP A 270 -11.55 -20.88 16.63
CA ASP A 270 -11.60 -21.20 15.21
C ASP A 270 -10.72 -20.21 14.45
N TYR A 271 -9.58 -20.68 13.94
CA TYR A 271 -8.67 -19.87 13.16
C TYR A 271 -9.19 -19.73 11.74
N VAL A 272 -9.34 -18.49 11.29
CA VAL A 272 -9.83 -18.15 9.95
C VAL A 272 -8.64 -18.03 9.00
N LYS A 273 -7.74 -17.09 9.29
CA LYS A 273 -6.59 -16.79 8.45
C LYS A 273 -5.53 -15.99 9.19
N ARG A 274 -4.34 -15.93 8.60
CA ARG A 274 -3.29 -15.02 9.04
C ARG A 274 -3.65 -13.60 8.61
N TYR A 275 -3.56 -12.64 9.53
CA TYR A 275 -3.66 -11.22 9.19
C TYR A 275 -2.28 -10.62 8.92
N SER A 276 -1.36 -10.83 9.85
CA SER A 276 0.04 -10.40 9.74
C SER A 276 0.95 -11.32 10.54
N ASN A 277 2.25 -10.99 10.62
CA ASN A 277 3.17 -11.68 11.51
C ASN A 277 2.78 -11.59 12.98
N GLU A 278 2.21 -10.46 13.40
CA GLU A 278 1.82 -10.22 14.78
C GLU A 278 0.38 -10.65 15.05
N TRP A 279 -0.49 -10.67 14.04
CA TRP A 279 -1.94 -10.84 14.21
C TRP A 279 -2.52 -11.99 13.38
N ALA A 280 -3.46 -12.70 14.00
CA ALA A 280 -4.25 -13.76 13.41
C ALA A 280 -5.72 -13.41 13.52
N VAL A 281 -6.49 -13.76 12.49
CA VAL A 281 -7.95 -13.64 12.49
C VAL A 281 -8.53 -14.94 13.01
N ILE A 282 -9.31 -14.84 14.07
CA ILE A 282 -10.10 -15.94 14.63
C ILE A 282 -11.58 -15.58 14.54
N ASN A 283 -12.43 -16.60 14.51
CA ASN A 283 -13.85 -16.45 14.72
C ASN A 283 -14.13 -16.59 16.22
N TYR A 284 -14.66 -15.54 16.83
CA TYR A 284 -15.04 -15.51 18.23
C TYR A 284 -16.49 -15.03 18.34
N ASP A 285 -17.37 -15.89 18.83
CA ASP A 285 -18.81 -15.62 18.99
C ASP A 285 -19.50 -15.17 17.69
N GLY A 286 -19.10 -15.77 16.56
CA GLY A 286 -19.62 -15.46 15.23
C GLY A 286 -19.05 -14.18 14.60
N GLN A 287 -18.11 -13.50 15.27
CA GLN A 287 -17.45 -12.30 14.77
C GLN A 287 -15.96 -12.55 14.49
N GLU A 288 -15.46 -11.94 13.41
CA GLU A 288 -14.02 -11.91 13.16
C GLU A 288 -13.35 -11.04 14.23
N ALA A 289 -12.39 -11.63 14.94
CA ALA A 289 -11.62 -10.97 15.95
C ALA A 289 -10.12 -11.25 15.76
N TYR A 290 -9.30 -10.35 16.29
CA TYR A 290 -7.86 -10.36 16.11
C TYR A 290 -7.17 -10.78 17.40
N VAL A 291 -6.26 -11.74 17.27
CA VAL A 291 -5.46 -12.26 18.37
C VAL A 291 -4.00 -12.30 17.94
N ALA A 292 -3.06 -12.18 18.87
CA ALA A 292 -1.65 -12.19 18.49
C ALA A 292 -1.21 -13.61 18.05
N SER A 293 -0.67 -13.72 16.83
CA SER A 293 -0.33 -15.00 16.18
C SER A 293 0.63 -15.87 17.00
N GLN A 294 1.48 -15.24 17.81
CA GLN A 294 2.45 -15.93 18.67
C GLN A 294 1.83 -16.79 19.78
N TYR A 295 0.53 -16.63 20.07
CA TYR A 295 -0.16 -17.38 21.11
C TYR A 295 -1.16 -18.42 20.59
N LEU A 296 -1.14 -18.70 19.28
CA LEU A 296 -1.99 -19.71 18.66
C LEU A 296 -1.15 -20.92 18.28
N GLU A 297 -1.64 -22.11 18.64
CA GLU A 297 -1.06 -23.38 18.24
C GLU A 297 -2.13 -24.26 17.61
N LYS A 298 -1.82 -24.87 16.47
CA LYS A 298 -2.76 -25.71 15.71
C LYS A 298 -3.10 -26.96 16.52
N GLN A 299 -4.38 -27.18 16.80
CA GLN A 299 -4.82 -28.42 17.46
C GLN A 299 -4.85 -29.53 16.42
N VAL A 300 -3.84 -30.41 16.45
CA VAL A 300 -3.94 -31.71 15.78
C VAL A 300 -4.88 -32.57 16.64
N PRO A 301 -5.96 -33.16 16.09
CA PRO A 301 -6.82 -34.03 16.88
C PRO A 301 -5.98 -35.19 17.43
N ALA A 302 -5.82 -35.21 18.76
CA ALA A 302 -5.26 -36.34 19.45
C ALA A 302 -6.26 -37.51 19.30
N THR A 303 -5.86 -38.53 18.54
CA THR A 303 -6.46 -39.86 18.66
C THR A 303 -6.44 -40.25 20.13
N GLU A 304 -7.62 -40.46 20.70
CA GLU A 304 -7.83 -40.95 22.06
C GLU A 304 -6.94 -42.17 22.31
N GLY A 305 -5.88 -41.96 23.09
CA GLY A 305 -5.22 -43.02 23.82
C GLY A 305 -6.14 -43.43 24.95
N GLU A 306 -6.73 -44.61 24.79
CA GLU A 306 -7.41 -45.38 25.81
C GLU A 306 -6.52 -45.51 27.06
N ASN A 307 -6.72 -44.63 28.05
CA ASN A 307 -6.23 -44.84 29.41
C ASN A 307 -7.32 -45.58 30.18
N THR A 308 -7.28 -46.91 30.15
CA THR A 308 -7.99 -47.76 31.11
C THR A 308 -7.21 -47.80 32.43
N PRO A 309 -7.80 -47.40 33.57
CA PRO A 309 -7.30 -47.80 34.88
C PRO A 309 -7.95 -49.14 35.25
N ALA A 310 -7.19 -50.23 35.27
CA ALA A 310 -7.64 -51.47 35.92
C ALA A 310 -6.46 -52.28 36.45
N THR A 311 -6.16 -52.05 37.72
CA THR A 311 -5.57 -53.02 38.63
C THR A 311 -6.27 -54.38 38.48
N SER A 312 -5.50 -55.47 38.32
CA SER A 312 -5.99 -56.81 38.65
C SER A 312 -4.87 -57.65 39.27
N PRO A 313 -5.12 -58.31 40.43
CA PRO A 313 -4.18 -59.19 41.11
C PRO A 313 -4.44 -60.69 40.79
N ALA A 314 -3.39 -61.52 40.83
CA ALA A 314 -3.36 -62.97 41.13
C ALA A 314 -2.00 -63.52 40.62
N ALA A 315 -1.10 -64.17 41.36
CA ALA A 315 -1.17 -65.02 42.55
C ALA A 315 -2.14 -66.21 42.41
N GLN A 316 -1.69 -67.26 41.72
CA GLN A 316 -1.55 -68.63 42.24
C GLN A 316 -0.74 -69.50 41.28
#